data_AF-A0A0M1JJ73-F1
#
_entry.id   AF-A0A0M1JJ73-F1
#
_cell.length_a   1.000
_cell.length_b   1.000
_cell.length_c   1.000
_cell.angle_alpha   90.00
_cell.angle_beta   90.00
_cell.angle_gamma   90.00
#
_symmetry.space_group_name_H-M   'P 1'
#
loop_
_entity.id
_entity.type
_entity.pdbx_description
1 polymer ?
#
loop_
_entity_poly.entity_id
_entity_poly.type
_entity_poly.pdbx_seq_one_letter_code
_entity_poly.pdbx_strand_id
1 'polypeptide(L)'
;MTITVIGGSGFLGSHVADQLSKVGHNVRIYDKIASPWRCHDQEMIVGDLLDIDKLNNAVIGSNVVYNFAALADLLTTKLYVSH
;
A
#
# COMPACT_ATOMS: atom_id res chain seq x y z
N MET A 1 3.85 -15.49 5.38
CA MET A 1 2.99 -14.58 6.17
C MET A 1 2.13 -13.78 5.21
N THR A 2 0.95 -13.36 5.65
CA THR A 2 0.11 -12.41 4.92
C THR A 2 0.49 -11.00 5.35
N ILE A 3 0.79 -10.12 4.39
CA ILE A 3 1.25 -8.76 4.66
C ILE A 3 0.43 -7.77 3.84
N THR A 4 -0.18 -6.79 4.51
CA THR A 4 -0.89 -5.69 3.83
C THR A 4 0.04 -4.49 3.69
N VAL A 5 0.15 -3.96 2.48
CA VAL A 5 0.89 -2.74 2.15
C VAL A 5 -0.12 -1.67 1.73
N ILE A 6 -0.38 -0.73 2.64
CA ILE A 6 -1.22 0.44 2.39
C ILE A 6 -0.36 1.51 1.69
N GLY A 7 -0.88 2.12 0.63
CA GLY A 7 -0.11 3.03 -0.22
C GLY A 7 0.87 2.29 -1.15
N GLY A 8 0.59 1.02 -1.45
CA GLY A 8 1.48 0.15 -2.23
C GLY A 8 1.49 0.43 -3.74
N SER A 9 0.69 1.36 -4.24
CA SER A 9 0.79 1.86 -5.62
C SER A 9 1.76 3.04 -5.76
N GLY A 10 2.19 3.62 -4.64
CA GLY A 10 3.16 4.71 -4.59
C GLY A 10 4.62 4.24 -4.67
N PHE A 11 5.54 5.20 -4.84
CA PHE A 11 6.97 4.94 -5.11
C PHE A 11 7.64 3.97 -4.13
N LEU A 12 7.55 4.24 -2.82
CA LEU A 12 8.19 3.38 -1.82
C LEU A 12 7.36 2.13 -1.54
N GLY A 13 6.04 2.26 -1.51
CA GLY A 13 5.12 1.18 -1.20
C GLY A 13 5.18 0.04 -2.22
N SER A 14 5.27 0.35 -3.51
CA SER A 14 5.39 -0.67 -4.56
C SER A 14 6.69 -1.45 -4.46
N HIS A 15 7.81 -0.76 -4.19
CA HIS A 15 9.09 -1.43 -4.01
C HIS A 15 9.09 -2.37 -2.81
N VAL A 16 8.48 -1.95 -1.70
CA VAL A 16 8.36 -2.80 -0.51
C VAL A 16 7.45 -4.00 -0.80
N ALA A 17 6.32 -3.80 -1.47
CA ALA A 17 5.44 -4.90 -1.88
C ALA A 17 6.18 -5.94 -2.76
N ASP A 18 7.00 -5.47 -3.71
CA ASP A 18 7.80 -6.36 -4.56
C ASP A 18 8.84 -7.14 -3.76
N GLN A 19 9.57 -6.51 -2.85
CA GLN A 19 10.57 -7.23 -2.04
C GLN A 19 9.92 -8.25 -1.11
N LEU A 20 8.78 -7.92 -0.50
CA LEU A 20 8.02 -8.84 0.34
C LEU A 20 7.52 -10.05 -0.46
N SER A 21 7.10 -9.84 -1.71
CA SER A 21 6.69 -10.93 -2.61
C SER A 21 7.88 -11.82 -2.96
N LYS A 22 9.03 -11.21 -3.31
CA LYS A 22 10.28 -11.93 -3.64
C LYS A 22 10.80 -12.84 -2.52
N VAL A 23 10.57 -12.47 -1.25
CA VAL A 23 10.95 -13.32 -0.10
C VAL A 23 9.88 -14.36 0.27
N GLY A 24 8.84 -14.51 -0.54
CA GLY A 24 7.82 -15.57 -0.41
C GLY A 24 6.68 -15.24 0.55
N HIS A 25 6.39 -13.96 0.80
CA HIS A 25 5.20 -13.56 1.54
C HIS A 25 3.98 -13.41 0.63
N ASN A 26 2.79 -13.66 1.18
CA ASN A 26 1.54 -13.34 0.51
C ASN A 26 1.26 -11.86 0.71
N VAL A 27 1.38 -11.08 -0.36
CA VAL A 27 1.32 -9.61 -0.30
C VAL A 27 -0.02 -9.11 -0.83
N ARG A 28 -0.65 -8.26 -0.03
CA ARG A 28 -1.87 -7.53 -0.38
C ARG A 28 -1.57 -6.05 -0.45
N ILE A 29 -1.89 -5.42 -1.56
CA ILE A 29 -1.74 -3.98 -1.75
C ILE A 29 -3.10 -3.31 -1.54
N TYR A 30 -3.14 -2.30 -0.67
CA TYR A 30 -4.30 -1.42 -0.50
C TYR A 30 -3.94 -0.01 -0.95
N ASP A 31 -4.65 0.53 -1.94
CA ASP A 31 -4.41 1.88 -2.42
C ASP A 31 -5.65 2.45 -3.13
N LYS A 32 -5.73 3.77 -3.26
CA LYS A 32 -6.83 4.47 -3.94
C LYS A 32 -6.82 4.22 -5.45
N ILE A 33 -5.66 3.89 -6.02
CA ILE A 33 -5.48 3.52 -7.42
C ILE A 33 -4.85 2.14 -7.55
N ALA A 34 -5.19 1.41 -8.62
CA ALA A 34 -4.52 0.15 -8.92
C ALA A 34 -3.00 0.38 -9.16
N SER A 35 -2.16 -0.46 -8.57
CA SER A 35 -0.71 -0.34 -8.74
C SER A 35 -0.33 -0.71 -10.18
N PRO A 36 0.32 0.18 -10.95
CA PRO A 36 0.82 -0.14 -12.28
C PRO A 36 2.02 -1.09 -12.24
N TRP A 37 2.61 -1.28 -11.06
CA TRP A 37 3.81 -2.10 -10.83
C TRP A 37 3.47 -3.46 -10.20
N ARG A 38 2.18 -3.79 -10.07
CA ARG A 38 1.73 -4.98 -9.36
C ARG A 38 2.26 -6.26 -10.02
N CYS A 39 2.87 -7.13 -9.21
CA CYS A 39 3.24 -8.49 -9.62
C CYS A 39 2.02 -9.42 -9.65
N HIS A 40 2.10 -10.51 -10.42
CA HIS A 40 0.98 -11.44 -10.62
C HIS A 40 0.56 -12.20 -9.34
N ASP A 41 1.47 -12.33 -8.40
CA ASP A 41 1.33 -13.01 -7.10
C ASP A 41 0.88 -12.06 -5.98
N GLN A 42 0.66 -10.78 -6.27
CA GLN A 42 0.17 -9.79 -5.31
C GLN A 42 -1.35 -9.63 -5.42
N GLU A 43 -2.05 -9.62 -4.28
CA GLU A 43 -3.46 -9.25 -4.20
C GLU A 43 -3.61 -7.71 -4.27
N MET A 44 -4.57 -7.20 -5.04
CA MET A 44 -4.88 -5.76 -5.09
C MET A 44 -6.26 -5.49 -4.52
N ILE A 45 -6.34 -4.55 -3.59
CA ILE A 45 -7.58 -4.00 -3.07
C ILE A 45 -7.58 -2.49 -3.33
N VAL A 46 -8.45 -2.05 -4.24
CA VAL A 46 -8.61 -0.62 -4.53
C VAL A 46 -9.62 -0.01 -3.57
N GLY A 47 -9.21 0.98 -2.78
CA GLY A 47 -10.07 1.61 -1.78
C GLY A 47 -9.50 2.92 -1.23
N ASP A 48 -10.38 3.77 -0.69
CA ASP A 48 -9.98 5.00 -0.02
C ASP A 48 -9.64 4.71 1.46
N LEU A 49 -8.66 5.40 2.03
CA LEU A 49 -8.30 5.22 3.44
C LEU A 49 -9.36 5.75 4.40
N LEU A 50 -10.22 6.65 3.91
CA LEU A 50 -11.36 7.16 4.66
C LEU A 50 -12.52 6.15 4.74
N ASP A 51 -12.51 5.09 3.93
CA ASP A 51 -13.43 3.97 4.04
C ASP A 51 -12.91 2.97 5.09
N ILE A 52 -13.25 3.25 6.35
CA ILE A 52 -12.75 2.50 7.51
C ILE A 52 -13.15 1.02 7.47
N ASP A 53 -14.36 0.71 7.02
CA ASP A 53 -14.82 -0.69 6.94
C ASP A 53 -14.02 -1.46 5.90
N LYS A 54 -13.78 -0.86 4.73
CA LYS A 54 -12.97 -1.48 3.68
C LYS A 54 -11.51 -1.60 4.09
N LEU A 55 -10.96 -0.59 4.76
CA LEU A 55 -9.61 -0.63 5.30
C LEU A 55 -9.46 -1.75 6.34
N ASN A 56 -10.42 -1.87 7.26
CA ASN A 56 -10.47 -2.95 8.25
C ASN A 56 -10.48 -4.32 7.58
N ASN A 57 -11.34 -4.50 6.56
CA ASN A 57 -11.38 -5.74 5.78
C ASN A 57 -10.06 -6.04 5.06
N ALA A 58 -9.35 -5.01 4.57
CA ALA A 58 -8.05 -5.17 3.92
C ALA A 58 -6.91 -5.59 4.88
N VAL A 59 -6.99 -5.22 6.16
CA VAL A 59 -5.98 -5.58 7.16
C VAL A 59 -6.32 -6.84 7.95
N ILE A 60 -7.58 -7.28 7.95
CA ILE A 60 -8.00 -8.52 8.60
C ILE A 60 -7.20 -9.72 8.05
N GLY A 61 -6.68 -10.53 8.97
CA GLY A 61 -5.89 -11.72 8.69
C GLY A 61 -4.43 -11.45 8.33
N SER A 62 -4.00 -10.20 8.28
CA SER A 62 -2.60 -9.85 8.03
C SER A 62 -1.76 -10.02 9.29
N ASN A 63 -0.58 -10.62 9.13
CA ASN A 63 0.41 -10.73 10.19
C ASN A 63 1.14 -9.39 10.42
N VAL A 64 1.33 -8.62 9.35
CA VAL A 64 2.02 -7.33 9.35
C VAL A 64 1.27 -6.36 8.44
N VAL A 65 1.22 -5.08 8.84
CA VAL A 65 0.69 -3.98 8.02
C VAL A 65 1.76 -2.91 7.87
N TYR A 66 2.14 -2.59 6.63
CA TYR A 66 2.97 -1.44 6.30
C TYR A 66 2.07 -0.30 5.80
N ASN A 67 2.19 0.89 6.40
CA ASN A 67 1.42 2.07 5.98
C ASN A 67 2.32 3.13 5.34
N PHE A 68 2.35 3.16 4.01
CA PHE A 68 3.06 4.16 3.21
C PHE A 68 2.19 5.33 2.75
N ALA A 69 0.87 5.22 2.89
CA ALA A 69 -0.01 6.33 2.52
C ALA A 69 0.17 7.54 3.44
N ALA A 70 0.48 7.33 4.72
CA ALA A 70 0.84 8.40 5.65
C ALA A 70 2.15 9.12 5.25
N LEU A 71 3.09 8.41 4.61
CA LEU A 71 4.34 9.00 4.11
C LEU A 71 4.11 9.78 2.81
N ALA A 72 3.20 9.30 1.94
CA ALA A 72 2.82 10.01 0.72
C ALA A 72 2.16 11.37 1.04
N ASP A 73 1.30 11.43 2.05
CA ASP A 73 0.62 12.66 2.48
C ASP A 73 1.60 13.73 3.03
N LEU A 74 2.65 13.27 3.73
CA LEU A 74 3.72 14.15 4.20
C LEU A 74 4.55 14.75 3.06
N LEU A 75 4.74 14.00 1.97
CA LEU A 75 5.47 14.47 0.79
C LEU A 75 4.65 15.46 -0.05
N THR A 76 3.32 15.30 -0.12
CA THR A 76 2.43 16.28 -0.77
C THR A 76 2.40 17.62 -0.02
N THR A 77 2.56 17.61 1.30
CA THR A 77 2.60 18.83 2.13
C THR A 77 3.85 19.70 1.86
N LYS A 78 4.89 19.18 1.18
CA LYS A 78 6.12 19.94 0.87
C LYS A 78 6.25 20.46 -0.56
N LEU A 79 5.25 20.26 -1.43
CA LEU A 79 5.30 20.80 -2.80
C LEU A 79 4.74 22.22 -2.95
N TYR A 80 4.27 22.85 -1.87
CA TYR A 80 4.03 24.31 -1.82
C TYR A 80 5.29 25.03 -1.34
N VAL A 81 6.37 24.99 -2.14
CA VAL A 81 7.42 26.00 -2.01
C VAL A 81 7.00 27.16 -2.92
N SER A 82 6.37 28.17 -2.32
CA SER A 82 6.13 29.46 -2.96
C SER A 82 7.44 29.99 -3.55
N HIS A 83 7.41 30.34 -4.84
CA HIS A 83 8.36 31.30 -5.39
C HIS A 83 8.16 32.67 -4.75
#